data_AF-A0A151S165-F1
#
_entry.id   AF-A0A151S165-F1
#
_cell.length_a   1.000
_cell.length_b   1.000
_cell.length_c   1.000
_cell.angle_alpha   90.00
_cell.angle_beta   90.00
_cell.angle_gamma   90.00
#
_symmetry.space_group_name_H-M   'P 1'
#
loop_
_entity.id
_entity.type
_entity.pdbx_description
1 polymer ?
#
loop_
_entity_poly.entity_id
_entity_poly.type
_entity_poly.pdbx_seq_one_letter_code
_entity_poly.pdbx_strand_id
1 'polypeptide(L)'
;LFIIFSVVKPKLPEFRVDSASLTVLNLNNTEPYLTATWNVTLVITNPNHNLAIAYDAVSASVMYGNDAVLARTLLQPFLQKSRSDTALQIHCAVVNEFLHAGLAAGLASDRANGSVQFGLAFWALISYRAGIFQSSDYRLKANCNALRFAFSPQDGTGALLNSFLC
;
A
#
# COMPACT_ATOMS: atom_id res chain seq x y z
N LEU A 1 -21.43 -5.50 42.48
CA LEU A 1 -21.15 -6.03 41.13
C LEU A 1 -20.13 -5.10 40.48
N PHE A 2 -18.83 -5.40 40.59
CA PHE A 2 -17.78 -4.55 40.01
C PHE A 2 -17.63 -4.92 38.53
N ILE A 3 -18.21 -4.11 37.64
CA ILE A 3 -17.87 -4.18 36.22
C ILE A 3 -16.47 -3.59 36.10
N ILE A 4 -15.46 -4.46 36.05
CA ILE A 4 -14.11 -4.06 35.69
C ILE A 4 -14.20 -3.62 34.23
N PHE A 5 -14.29 -2.31 34.00
CA PHE A 5 -13.98 -1.74 32.71
C PHE A 5 -12.50 -2.03 32.47
N SER A 6 -12.21 -3.15 31.80
CA SER A 6 -10.91 -3.31 31.17
C SER A 6 -10.74 -2.13 30.25
N VAL A 7 -9.75 -1.28 30.51
CA VAL A 7 -9.36 -0.20 29.61
C VAL A 7 -8.91 -0.89 28.31
N VAL A 8 -9.83 -1.04 27.36
CA VAL A 8 -9.53 -1.60 26.05
C VAL A 8 -8.74 -0.54 25.31
N LYS A 9 -7.41 -0.67 25.32
CA LYS A 9 -6.52 0.21 24.55
C LYS A 9 -6.54 -0.27 23.09
N PRO A 10 -7.04 0.54 22.13
CA PRO A 10 -6.99 0.18 20.74
C PRO A 10 -5.54 0.04 20.26
N LYS A 11 -5.23 -1.09 19.62
CA LYS A 11 -3.98 -1.33 18.93
C LYS A 11 -4.15 -0.99 17.45
N LEU A 12 -3.12 -0.42 16.84
CA LEU A 12 -3.12 -0.18 15.40
C LEU A 12 -3.08 -1.51 14.64
N PRO A 13 -3.66 -1.56 13.42
CA PRO A 13 -3.51 -2.71 12.55
C PRO A 13 -2.06 -2.83 12.05
N GLU A 14 -1.62 -4.06 11.80
CA GLU A 14 -0.31 -4.39 11.24
C GLU A 14 -0.43 -4.60 9.72
N PHE A 15 0.59 -4.25 8.95
CA PHE A 15 0.54 -4.26 7.49
C PHE A 15 1.65 -5.11 6.91
N ARG A 16 1.34 -5.93 5.92
CA ARG A 16 2.34 -6.77 5.25
C ARG A 16 2.07 -6.82 3.76
N VAL A 17 3.05 -6.45 2.96
CA VAL A 17 3.00 -6.71 1.52
C VAL A 17 3.39 -8.17 1.31
N ASP A 18 2.42 -9.00 0.95
CA ASP A 18 2.61 -10.43 0.75
C ASP A 18 3.26 -10.72 -0.61
N SER A 19 2.74 -10.07 -1.65
CA SER A 19 3.28 -10.11 -3.01
C SER A 19 3.04 -8.79 -3.73
N ALA A 20 3.91 -8.47 -4.68
CA ALA A 20 3.68 -7.38 -5.61
C ALA A 20 4.32 -7.66 -6.97
N SER A 21 3.68 -7.20 -8.03
CA SER A 21 4.18 -7.28 -9.40
C SER A 21 4.00 -5.95 -10.14
N LEU A 22 4.85 -5.73 -11.13
CA LEU A 22 4.86 -4.59 -12.03
C LEU A 22 4.88 -5.12 -13.46
N THR A 23 3.77 -5.06 -14.18
CA THR A 23 3.63 -5.75 -15.48
C THR A 23 3.98 -4.87 -16.67
N VAL A 24 3.73 -3.57 -16.57
CA VAL A 24 4.12 -2.58 -17.58
C VAL A 24 5.03 -1.57 -16.88
N LEU A 25 6.18 -1.28 -17.47
CA LEU A 25 7.00 -0.14 -17.09
C LEU A 25 7.59 0.42 -18.38
N ASN A 26 6.89 1.39 -18.97
CA ASN A 26 7.36 2.10 -20.15
C ASN A 26 7.70 3.52 -19.75
N LEU A 27 8.96 3.88 -19.97
CA LEU A 27 9.50 5.22 -19.84
C LEU A 27 9.88 5.67 -21.24
N ASN A 28 9.22 6.70 -21.75
CA ASN A 28 9.63 7.29 -23.02
C ASN A 28 10.83 8.23 -22.77
N ASN A 29 11.93 7.99 -23.50
CA ASN A 29 13.18 8.75 -23.33
C ASN A 29 13.12 10.14 -23.98
N THR A 30 12.20 10.33 -24.93
CA THR A 30 12.04 11.58 -25.69
C THR A 30 11.00 12.51 -25.04
N GLU A 31 9.98 11.91 -24.41
CA GLU A 31 8.96 12.62 -23.64
C GLU A 31 8.76 11.84 -22.33
N PRO A 32 8.95 12.44 -21.14
CA PRO A 32 9.05 11.69 -19.88
C PRO A 32 7.67 11.23 -19.38
N TYR A 33 7.00 10.39 -20.16
CA TYR A 33 5.72 9.79 -19.81
C TYR A 33 5.92 8.38 -19.26
N LEU A 34 5.20 8.08 -18.18
CA LEU A 34 5.17 6.79 -17.51
C LEU A 34 3.87 6.08 -17.85
N THR A 35 4.00 4.85 -18.34
CA THR A 35 2.92 3.87 -18.29
C THR A 35 3.37 2.72 -17.42
N ALA A 36 2.62 2.49 -16.34
CA ALA A 36 2.96 1.44 -15.40
C ALA A 36 1.73 0.85 -14.72
N THR A 37 1.83 -0.41 -14.30
CA THR A 37 0.76 -1.11 -13.58
C THR A 37 1.34 -1.95 -12.46
N TRP A 38 1.01 -1.58 -11.23
CA TRP A 38 1.36 -2.30 -10.01
C TRP A 38 0.15 -3.10 -9.51
N ASN A 39 0.39 -4.37 -9.25
CA ASN A 39 -0.57 -5.26 -8.58
C ASN A 39 0.05 -5.66 -7.23
N VAL A 40 -0.62 -5.35 -6.14
CA VAL A 40 -0.10 -5.58 -4.79
C VAL A 40 -1.11 -6.32 -3.95
N THR A 41 -0.68 -7.41 -3.31
CA THR A 41 -1.45 -8.07 -2.24
C THR A 41 -0.99 -7.51 -0.90
N LEU A 42 -1.81 -6.67 -0.29
CA LEU A 42 -1.59 -6.13 1.05
C LEU A 42 -2.42 -6.90 2.07
N VAL A 43 -1.76 -7.50 3.05
CA VAL A 43 -2.41 -8.13 4.20
C VAL A 43 -2.43 -7.13 5.35
N ILE A 44 -3.62 -6.90 5.89
CA ILE A 44 -3.85 -6.05 7.05
C ILE A 44 -4.29 -6.97 8.19
N THR A 45 -3.64 -6.90 9.34
CA THR A 45 -3.97 -7.71 10.52
C THR A 45 -4.53 -6.82 11.60
N ASN A 46 -5.70 -7.19 12.15
CA ASN A 46 -6.26 -6.54 13.33
C ASN A 46 -5.82 -7.30 14.60
N PRO A 47 -4.86 -6.80 15.39
CA PRO A 47 -4.40 -7.48 16.59
C PRO A 47 -5.37 -7.32 17.79
N ASN A 48 -6.41 -6.50 17.67
CA ASN A 48 -7.36 -6.24 18.75
C ASN A 48 -8.26 -7.45 19.00
N HIS A 49 -8.43 -7.82 20.27
CA HIS A 49 -9.28 -8.94 20.69
C HIS A 49 -10.77 -8.61 20.70
N ASN A 50 -11.13 -7.39 21.11
CA ASN A 50 -12.52 -6.98 21.35
C ASN A 50 -12.97 -5.85 20.44
N LEU A 51 -12.10 -5.36 19.54
CA LEU A 51 -12.39 -4.23 18.67
C LEU A 51 -12.34 -4.69 17.22
N ALA A 52 -13.43 -4.48 16.50
CA ALA A 52 -13.41 -4.44 15.04
C ALA A 52 -12.88 -3.06 14.58
N ILE A 53 -12.32 -3.00 13.38
CA ILE A 53 -11.85 -1.77 12.75
C ILE A 53 -12.66 -1.55 11.48
N ALA A 54 -13.41 -0.46 11.41
CA ALA A 54 -14.04 -0.01 10.18
C ALA A 54 -13.07 0.90 9.43
N TYR A 55 -12.99 0.72 8.12
CA TYR A 55 -12.18 1.51 7.20
C TYR A 55 -13.13 2.20 6.23
N ASP A 56 -13.43 3.48 6.46
CA ASP A 56 -14.54 4.18 5.81
C ASP A 56 -14.13 4.94 4.54
N ALA A 57 -12.91 5.48 4.50
CA ALA A 57 -12.34 6.12 3.31
C ALA A 57 -10.93 5.60 3.09
N VAL A 58 -10.72 4.81 2.04
CA VAL A 58 -9.48 4.05 1.85
C VAL A 58 -8.84 4.39 0.51
N SER A 59 -7.52 4.61 0.51
CA SER A 59 -6.74 4.78 -0.71
C SER A 59 -5.36 4.19 -0.56
N ALA A 60 -4.78 3.77 -1.69
CA ALA A 60 -3.39 3.35 -1.77
C ALA A 60 -2.66 4.18 -2.81
N SER A 61 -1.38 4.43 -2.59
CA SER A 61 -0.53 5.17 -3.51
C SER A 61 0.81 4.47 -3.68
N VAL A 62 1.29 4.40 -4.91
CA VAL A 62 2.65 3.95 -5.21
C VAL A 62 3.56 5.15 -5.21
N MET A 63 4.69 5.04 -4.50
CA MET A 63 5.69 6.08 -4.35
C MET A 63 7.02 5.67 -4.99
N TYR A 64 7.78 6.65 -5.45
CA TYR A 64 9.17 6.50 -5.87
C TYR A 64 10.04 7.54 -5.16
N GLY A 65 11.21 7.11 -4.69
CA GLY A 65 12.00 7.91 -3.75
C GLY A 65 11.24 8.17 -2.45
N ASN A 66 11.49 9.34 -1.83
CA ASN A 66 10.92 9.66 -0.52
C ASN A 66 9.49 10.23 -0.61
N ASP A 67 9.16 10.97 -1.67
CA ASP A 67 7.97 11.82 -1.68
C ASP A 67 7.15 11.77 -2.98
N ALA A 68 7.68 11.19 -4.07
CA ALA A 68 7.01 11.25 -5.37
C ALA A 68 5.91 10.19 -5.47
N VAL A 69 4.65 10.62 -5.49
CA VAL A 69 3.51 9.75 -5.76
C VAL A 69 3.41 9.51 -7.26
N LEU A 70 3.59 8.26 -7.69
CA LEU A 70 3.48 7.87 -9.09
C LEU A 70 2.06 7.50 -9.50
N ALA A 71 1.32 6.85 -8.59
CA ALA A 71 -0.03 6.38 -8.85
C ALA A 71 -0.85 6.38 -7.58
N ARG A 72 -2.17 6.52 -7.70
CA ARG A 72 -3.13 6.41 -6.60
C ARG A 72 -4.36 5.66 -7.05
N THR A 73 -4.93 4.86 -6.15
CA THR A 73 -6.22 4.20 -6.33
C THR A 73 -7.08 4.34 -5.09
N LEU A 74 -8.40 4.37 -5.27
CA LEU A 74 -9.37 4.32 -4.19
C LEU A 74 -9.79 2.87 -3.96
N LEU A 75 -9.95 2.49 -2.70
CA LEU A 75 -10.36 1.14 -2.32
C LEU A 75 -11.73 1.20 -1.66
N GLN A 76 -12.48 0.11 -1.79
CA GLN A 76 -13.79 0.03 -1.17
C GLN A 76 -13.66 0.02 0.37
N PRO A 77 -14.57 0.70 1.09
CA PRO A 77 -14.66 0.61 2.53
C PRO A 77 -14.87 -0.83 2.98
N PHE A 78 -14.29 -1.21 4.12
CA PHE A 78 -14.44 -2.56 4.66
C PHE A 78 -14.42 -2.57 6.19
N LEU A 79 -14.96 -3.64 6.76
CA LEU A 79 -14.94 -3.89 8.19
C LEU A 79 -14.06 -5.10 8.49
N GLN A 80 -13.07 -4.91 9.35
CA GLN A 80 -12.22 -5.97 9.83
C GLN A 80 -12.65 -6.39 11.24
N LYS A 81 -12.96 -7.67 11.41
CA LYS A 81 -13.34 -8.23 12.73
C LYS A 81 -12.12 -8.22 13.67
N SER A 82 -12.36 -8.46 14.95
CA SER A 82 -11.26 -8.66 15.90
C SER A 82 -10.44 -9.89 15.52
N ARG A 83 -9.11 -9.84 15.73
CA ARG A 83 -8.18 -10.96 15.50
C ARG A 83 -8.32 -11.60 14.10
N SER A 84 -8.53 -10.78 13.08
CA SER A 84 -8.67 -11.25 11.70
C SER A 84 -7.70 -10.55 10.78
N ASP A 85 -7.35 -11.25 9.70
CA ASP A 85 -6.58 -10.72 8.58
C ASP A 85 -7.50 -10.42 7.40
N THR A 86 -7.19 -9.35 6.68
CA THR A 86 -7.85 -8.96 5.44
C THR A 86 -6.78 -8.83 4.35
N ALA A 87 -6.90 -9.62 3.29
CA ALA A 87 -6.07 -9.46 2.10
C ALA A 87 -6.77 -8.51 1.12
N LEU A 88 -6.09 -7.42 0.76
CA LEU A 88 -6.55 -6.46 -0.24
C LEU A 88 -5.73 -6.61 -1.52
N GLN A 89 -6.43 -6.74 -2.64
CA GLN A 89 -5.85 -6.65 -3.97
C GLN A 89 -5.86 -5.20 -4.41
N ILE A 90 -4.68 -4.60 -4.48
CA ILE A 90 -4.49 -3.20 -4.83
C ILE A 90 -3.98 -3.14 -6.25
N HIS A 91 -4.77 -2.51 -7.12
CA HIS A 91 -4.43 -2.24 -8.51
C HIS A 91 -4.19 -0.74 -8.68
N CYS A 92 -2.95 -0.37 -8.92
CA CYS A 92 -2.55 1.00 -9.24
C CYS A 92 -2.00 1.01 -10.66
N ALA A 93 -2.54 1.87 -11.53
CA ALA A 93 -2.06 2.00 -12.89
C ALA A 93 -1.99 3.47 -13.30
N VAL A 94 -1.04 3.78 -14.16
CA VAL A 94 -0.92 5.05 -14.86
C VAL A 94 -0.67 4.78 -16.33
N VAL A 95 -1.26 5.63 -17.19
CA VAL A 95 -1.13 5.53 -18.64
C VAL A 95 -0.75 6.90 -19.15
N ASN A 96 0.41 6.99 -19.79
CA ASN A 96 0.95 8.24 -20.34
C ASN A 96 0.98 9.40 -19.33
N GLU A 97 1.31 9.10 -18.06
CA GLU A 97 1.38 10.11 -16.99
C GLU A 97 2.70 10.86 -17.07
N PHE A 98 2.66 12.19 -17.03
CA PHE A 98 3.87 13.00 -17.10
C PHE A 98 4.71 12.84 -15.82
N LEU A 99 5.98 12.48 -15.99
CA LEU A 99 6.99 12.49 -14.93
C LEU A 99 7.94 13.66 -15.13
N HIS A 100 8.33 14.28 -14.02
CA HIS A 100 9.43 15.22 -14.04
C HIS A 100 10.73 14.52 -14.50
N ALA A 101 11.56 15.21 -15.29
CA ALA A 101 12.75 14.63 -15.93
C ALA A 101 13.70 13.94 -14.94
N GLY A 102 13.91 14.51 -13.74
CA GLY A 102 14.73 13.90 -12.70
C GLY A 102 14.19 12.55 -12.18
N LEU A 103 12.86 12.42 -12.04
CA LEU A 103 12.22 11.16 -11.62
C LEU A 103 12.30 10.12 -12.72
N ALA A 104 12.05 10.52 -13.97
CA ALA A 104 12.16 9.62 -15.12
C ALA A 104 13.58 9.08 -15.28
N ALA A 105 14.60 9.94 -15.17
CA ALA A 105 16.01 9.55 -15.24
C ALA A 105 16.41 8.62 -14.07
N GLY A 106 15.98 8.92 -12.84
CA GLY A 106 16.20 8.04 -11.68
C GLY A 106 15.59 6.66 -11.89
N LEU A 107 14.32 6.61 -12.32
CA LEU A 107 13.61 5.36 -12.54
C LEU A 107 14.26 4.51 -13.64
N ALA A 108 14.70 5.15 -14.73
CA ALA A 108 15.44 4.51 -15.81
C ALA A 108 16.79 3.95 -15.33
N SER A 109 17.52 4.72 -14.52
CA SER A 109 18.81 4.30 -13.93
C SER A 109 18.64 3.10 -13.00
N ASP A 110 17.67 3.16 -12.08
CA ASP A 110 17.39 2.05 -11.15
C ASP A 110 16.99 0.78 -11.90
N ARG A 111 16.17 0.92 -12.94
CA ARG A 111 15.79 -0.20 -13.81
C ARG A 111 17.01 -0.79 -14.52
N ALA A 112 17.89 0.04 -15.07
CA ALA A 112 19.13 -0.41 -15.72
C ALA A 112 20.08 -1.12 -14.74
N ASN A 113 20.05 -0.74 -13.47
CA ASN A 113 20.78 -1.40 -12.37
C ASN A 113 20.13 -2.71 -11.90
N GLY A 114 19.04 -3.15 -12.54
CA GLY A 114 18.40 -4.46 -12.36
C GLY A 114 17.24 -4.50 -11.37
N SER A 115 16.99 -3.43 -10.62
CA SER A 115 15.84 -3.37 -9.72
C SER A 115 15.44 -1.95 -9.34
N VAL A 116 14.14 -1.73 -9.19
CA VAL A 116 13.59 -0.45 -8.75
C VAL A 116 12.96 -0.61 -7.38
N GLN A 117 13.16 0.38 -6.51
CA GLN A 117 12.49 0.44 -5.21
C GLN A 117 11.28 1.36 -5.29
N PHE A 118 10.12 0.81 -4.96
CA PHE A 118 8.89 1.58 -4.80
C PHE A 118 8.45 1.58 -3.34
N GLY A 119 7.62 2.55 -2.97
CA GLY A 119 6.87 2.55 -1.72
C GLY A 119 5.39 2.28 -1.98
N LEU A 120 4.71 1.68 -1.01
CA LEU A 120 3.25 1.63 -0.94
C LEU A 120 2.79 2.42 0.27
N ALA A 121 2.06 3.52 0.05
CA ALA A 121 1.39 4.26 1.09
C ALA A 121 -0.09 3.88 1.14
N PHE A 122 -0.55 3.37 2.28
CA PHE A 122 -1.95 3.07 2.55
C PHE A 122 -2.53 4.13 3.47
N TRP A 123 -3.65 4.73 3.07
CA TRP A 123 -4.37 5.75 3.82
C TRP A 123 -5.78 5.27 4.10
N ALA A 124 -6.21 5.42 5.36
CA ALA A 124 -7.59 5.15 5.73
C ALA A 124 -8.12 6.15 6.76
N LEU A 125 -9.41 6.46 6.68
CA LEU A 125 -10.17 6.92 7.83
C LEU A 125 -10.72 5.69 8.56
N ILE A 126 -10.34 5.51 9.83
CA ILE A 126 -10.71 4.32 10.61
C ILE A 126 -11.49 4.67 11.87
N SER A 127 -12.38 3.76 12.28
CA SER A 127 -13.03 3.80 13.59
C SER A 127 -13.00 2.42 14.25
N TYR A 128 -12.84 2.38 15.57
CA TYR A 128 -12.90 1.15 16.35
C TYR A 128 -14.33 0.90 16.82
N ARG A 129 -14.81 -0.34 16.69
CA ARG A 129 -16.18 -0.73 17.04
C ARG A 129 -16.19 -1.90 18.03
N ALA A 130 -17.04 -1.79 19.05
CA ALA A 130 -17.26 -2.80 20.10
C ALA A 130 -18.74 -2.86 20.49
N GLY A 131 -19.47 -3.84 19.95
CA GLY A 131 -20.92 -3.92 20.14
C GLY A 131 -21.61 -2.65 19.60
N ILE A 132 -22.29 -1.91 20.48
CA ILE A 132 -22.96 -0.63 20.15
C ILE A 132 -22.01 0.58 20.21
N PHE A 133 -20.81 0.43 20.74
CA PHE A 133 -19.85 1.51 20.85
C PHE A 133 -19.04 1.65 19.57
N GLN A 134 -18.90 2.88 19.10
CA GLN A 134 -18.01 3.27 18.01
C GLN A 134 -17.17 4.46 18.48
N SER A 135 -15.86 4.41 18.25
CA SER A 135 -14.98 5.55 18.49
C SER A 135 -15.21 6.64 17.45
N SER A 136 -14.68 7.84 17.71
CA SER A 136 -14.48 8.83 16.64
C SER A 136 -13.55 8.29 15.55
N ASP A 137 -13.58 8.93 14.39
CA ASP A 137 -12.72 8.57 13.26
C ASP A 137 -11.28 9.06 13.46
N TYR A 138 -10.33 8.27 13.01
CA TYR A 138 -8.90 8.55 13.04
C TYR A 138 -8.28 8.38 11.65
N ARG A 139 -7.34 9.24 11.30
CA ARG A 139 -6.56 9.08 10.07
C ARG A 139 -5.42 8.11 10.31
N LEU A 140 -5.42 7.02 9.57
CA LEU A 140 -4.37 6.03 9.55
C LEU A 140 -3.53 6.21 8.27
N LYS A 141 -2.20 6.19 8.43
CA LYS A 141 -1.24 6.10 7.33
C LYS A 141 -0.26 4.98 7.63
N ALA A 142 -0.14 4.01 6.72
CA ALA A 142 0.91 3.01 6.74
C ALA A 142 1.81 3.20 5.51
N ASN A 143 3.13 3.12 5.70
CA ASN A 143 4.11 3.21 4.61
C ASN A 143 4.93 1.92 4.56
N CYS A 144 4.84 1.20 3.47
CA CYS A 144 5.69 0.06 3.15
C CYS A 144 6.76 0.55 2.17
N ASN A 145 7.90 0.99 2.70
CA ASN A 145 8.96 1.62 1.91
C ASN A 145 10.05 0.62 1.53
N ALA A 146 10.74 0.91 0.42
CA ALA A 146 11.80 0.08 -0.17
C ALA A 146 11.35 -1.33 -0.62
N LEU A 147 10.13 -1.43 -1.16
CA LEU A 147 9.69 -2.63 -1.88
C LEU A 147 10.54 -2.79 -3.14
N ARG A 148 11.44 -3.77 -3.13
CA ARG A 148 12.42 -3.99 -4.20
C ARG A 148 11.84 -4.92 -5.27
N PHE A 149 11.63 -4.37 -6.46
CA PHE A 149 11.16 -5.11 -7.63
C PHE A 149 12.35 -5.47 -8.51
N ALA A 150 12.59 -6.77 -8.71
CA ALA A 150 13.56 -7.26 -9.68
C ALA A 150 12.86 -7.56 -11.00
N PHE A 151 13.51 -7.21 -12.12
CA PHE A 151 12.90 -7.33 -13.44
C PHE A 151 13.36 -8.60 -14.16
N SER A 152 12.40 -9.32 -14.74
CA SER A 152 12.62 -10.47 -15.59
C SER A 152 13.23 -10.05 -16.92
N PRO A 153 14.35 -10.67 -17.36
CA PRO A 153 14.95 -10.39 -18.67
C PRO A 153 14.07 -10.81 -19.87
N GLN A 154 13.08 -11.68 -19.66
CA GLN A 154 12.31 -12.29 -20.75
C GLN A 154 11.13 -11.42 -21.19
N ASP A 155 10.41 -10.84 -20.22
CA ASP A 155 9.16 -10.10 -20.45
C ASP A 155 9.18 -8.69 -19.84
N GLY A 156 10.27 -8.32 -19.15
CA GLY A 156 10.43 -7.00 -18.54
C GLY A 156 9.53 -6.75 -17.34
N THR A 157 8.84 -7.77 -16.83
CA THR A 157 7.97 -7.67 -15.65
C THR A 157 8.80 -7.60 -14.37
N GLY A 158 8.39 -6.76 -13.44
CA GLY A 158 8.98 -6.64 -12.10
C GLY A 158 8.22 -7.49 -11.09
N ALA A 159 8.94 -8.19 -10.21
CA ALA A 159 8.35 -8.91 -9.08
C ALA A 159 9.05 -8.52 -7.78
N LEU A 160 8.26 -8.43 -6.70
CA LEU A 160 8.78 -8.24 -5.35
C LEU A 160 9.60 -9.46 -4.93
N LEU A 161 10.81 -9.23 -4.43
CA LEU A 161 11.73 -10.30 -4.07
C LEU A 161 11.27 -11.13 -2.87
N ASN A 162 10.73 -10.48 -1.83
CA ASN A 162 10.30 -11.10 -0.59
C ASN A 162 9.10 -10.35 -0.02
N SER A 163 8.25 -11.03 0.75
CA SER A 163 7.20 -10.36 1.51
C SER A 163 7.82 -9.33 2.46
N PHE A 164 7.14 -8.20 2.67
CA PHE A 164 7.67 -7.07 3.44
C PHE A 164 6.71 -6.68 4.56
N LEU A 165 7.20 -6.62 5.80
CA LEU A 165 6.44 -6.14 6.95
C LEU A 165 6.58 -4.62 7.06
N CYS A 166 5.45 -3.96 7.22
CA CYS A 166 5.30 -2.54 7.52
C CYS A 166 4.74 -2.42 8.96
#